data_AF-F6W9I8-F1
#
_entry.id   AF-F6W9I8-F1
#
_cell.length_a   1.000
_cell.length_b   1.000
_cell.length_c   1.000
_cell.angle_alpha   90.00
_cell.angle_beta   90.00
_cell.angle_gamma   90.00
#
_symmetry.space_group_name_H-M   'P 1'
#
loop_
_entity.id
_entity.type
_entity.pdbx_description
1 polymer ?
#
loop_
_entity_poly.entity_id
_entity_poly.type
_entity_poly.pdbx_seq_one_letter_code
_entity_poly.pdbx_strand_id
1 'polypeptide(L)'
;MGRKNARAPGLGQSLIKNRFGKTQTGHRHAAELSAEHDAAQLNLQSVTELSSLDDFLATAELAGTEFTAERLNIHFVNNDTKGIISNDQQERIEAAQLEYQHLLGIPRRPPWTKQTTKEELEKLETESFLAWRKKLTVIQDNDDLIITPYEKNLDFWRQLWRVIERSDVIVQIVDARDPLLFRCLDLETYVTESNESKQNILLVNKADLLSSKQRSEWRSHFEQLGVNVVFWSAVLENEKLDENFDHSQLEGASSKSASCHFGALDVDDLFTREQLIDFLKSLIDKPNKVVGMVGYPNVGKSSTVNTLMGVKKAAVSATPGRTKHFQTLHIDSELCLCDCPGLVFPSFVSNKAEMVLSGILPIDQMRDHVAPVNLLGHRIPRRVIEVTYGFNISKPKEGENPDRVPTAAEILSAHALSRGFMTTHGQPDNSRSARVILKDYVNGKLLCSVPPPGVSGEEY
;
A
#
# COMPACT_ATOMS: atom_id res chain seq x y z
N MET A 1 61.88 22.75 -15.90
CA MET A 1 60.81 23.69 -15.54
C MET A 1 59.45 23.03 -15.77
N GLY A 2 58.66 22.84 -14.69
CA GLY A 2 57.19 22.79 -14.66
C GLY A 2 56.40 21.67 -15.35
N ARG A 3 56.24 20.50 -14.70
CA ARG A 3 55.10 19.59 -14.95
C ARG A 3 53.90 20.04 -14.10
N LYS A 4 52.74 20.32 -14.69
CA LYS A 4 51.46 20.57 -13.97
C LYS A 4 50.60 19.30 -13.98
N ASN A 5 50.31 18.80 -12.79
CA ASN A 5 49.34 17.72 -12.52
C ASN A 5 47.91 18.20 -12.80
N ALA A 6 47.18 17.48 -13.66
CA ALA A 6 45.73 17.63 -13.80
C ALA A 6 45.03 16.96 -12.61
N ARG A 7 44.33 17.76 -11.79
CA ARG A 7 43.46 17.26 -10.72
C ARG A 7 42.15 16.72 -11.32
N ALA A 8 41.73 15.54 -10.88
CA ALA A 8 40.43 14.94 -11.18
C ALA A 8 39.28 15.86 -10.71
N PRO A 9 38.14 15.92 -11.42
CA PRO A 9 37.00 16.72 -11.01
C PRO A 9 36.33 16.05 -9.80
N GLY A 10 36.37 16.71 -8.65
CA GLY A 10 35.71 16.25 -7.43
C GLY A 10 34.19 16.31 -7.56
N LEU A 11 33.50 15.35 -6.96
CA LEU A 11 32.02 15.23 -6.88
C LEU A 11 31.31 16.55 -6.50
N GLY A 12 31.99 17.46 -5.80
CA GLY A 12 31.43 18.74 -5.35
C GLY A 12 31.03 19.69 -6.48
N GLN A 13 31.68 19.67 -7.66
CA GLN A 13 31.31 20.59 -8.75
C GLN A 13 30.06 20.14 -9.54
N SER A 14 29.75 18.84 -9.54
CA SER A 14 28.55 18.31 -10.20
C SER A 14 27.28 18.62 -9.40
N LEU A 15 27.38 18.69 -8.07
CA LEU A 15 26.27 19.03 -7.18
C LEU A 15 25.89 20.52 -7.25
N ILE A 16 26.87 21.42 -7.42
CA ILE A 16 26.60 22.86 -7.52
C ILE A 16 25.93 23.21 -8.86
N LYS A 17 26.24 22.49 -9.95
CA LYS A 17 25.57 22.69 -11.25
C LYS A 17 24.10 22.25 -11.27
N ASN A 18 23.71 21.26 -10.47
CA ASN A 18 22.30 20.88 -10.33
C ASN A 18 21.52 21.83 -9.42
N ARG A 19 22.18 22.56 -8.52
CA ARG A 19 21.53 23.48 -7.57
C ARG A 19 21.26 24.89 -8.15
N PHE A 20 21.96 25.30 -9.20
CA PHE A 20 21.90 26.67 -9.77
C PHE A 20 21.79 26.70 -11.31
N GLY A 21 21.25 25.65 -11.94
CA GLY A 21 20.94 25.64 -13.36
C GLY A 21 19.89 26.71 -13.70
N LYS A 22 20.34 27.88 -14.17
CA LYS A 22 19.52 29.00 -14.62
C LYS A 22 18.48 28.56 -15.66
N THR A 23 17.21 28.55 -15.26
CA THR A 23 16.10 28.91 -16.17
C THR A 23 16.28 30.39 -16.53
N GLN A 24 16.30 30.71 -17.83
CA GLN A 24 16.34 32.09 -18.28
C GLN A 24 15.07 32.81 -17.83
N THR A 25 15.22 33.72 -16.87
CA THR A 25 14.18 34.64 -16.42
C THR A 25 14.05 35.78 -17.44
N GLY A 26 13.02 35.71 -18.28
CA GLY A 26 12.47 36.88 -18.93
C GLY A 26 11.71 37.72 -17.89
N HIS A 27 12.03 39.01 -17.81
CA HIS A 27 11.39 39.96 -16.90
C HIS A 27 9.85 39.86 -16.93
N ARG A 28 9.24 39.49 -15.79
CA ARG A 28 7.80 39.63 -15.57
C ARG A 28 7.55 40.26 -14.19
N HIS A 29 6.57 41.15 -14.18
CA HIS A 29 6.28 42.13 -13.14
C HIS A 29 5.68 41.49 -11.87
N ALA A 30 5.76 42.24 -10.76
CA ALA A 30 5.49 41.88 -9.36
C ALA A 30 4.05 41.45 -8.98
N ALA A 31 3.32 40.76 -9.87
CA ALA A 31 1.96 40.27 -9.62
C ALA A 31 1.87 38.75 -9.37
N GLU A 32 3.00 38.01 -9.33
CA GLU A 32 3.01 36.54 -9.22
C GLU A 32 3.25 35.98 -7.81
N LEU A 33 3.47 36.81 -6.78
CA LEU A 33 3.68 36.31 -5.40
C LEU A 33 2.45 35.57 -4.82
N SER A 34 1.26 35.77 -5.37
CA SER A 34 0.07 34.98 -5.00
C SER A 34 -0.04 33.65 -5.75
N ALA A 35 0.70 33.46 -6.85
CA ALA A 35 0.63 32.26 -7.68
C ALA A 35 1.57 31.14 -7.21
N GLU A 36 2.59 31.44 -6.40
CA GLU A 36 3.49 30.42 -5.84
C GLU A 36 2.79 29.54 -4.77
N HIS A 37 1.84 30.08 -4.01
CA HIS A 37 1.01 29.28 -3.11
C HIS A 37 0.04 28.36 -3.84
N ASP A 38 -0.49 28.77 -5.00
CA ASP A 38 -1.32 27.92 -5.85
C ASP A 38 -0.50 26.85 -6.58
N ALA A 39 0.77 27.11 -6.89
CA ALA A 39 1.67 26.13 -7.50
C ALA A 39 2.07 24.99 -6.56
N ALA A 40 2.17 25.24 -5.25
CA ALA A 40 2.40 24.21 -4.24
C ALA A 40 1.18 23.27 -4.07
N GLN A 41 -0.04 23.76 -4.33
CA GLN A 41 -1.26 22.94 -4.33
C GLN A 41 -1.36 21.97 -5.52
N LEU A 42 -0.61 22.22 -6.61
CA LEU A 42 -0.82 21.51 -7.88
C LEU A 42 -0.15 20.14 -7.99
N ASN A 43 0.64 19.70 -7.00
CA ASN A 43 1.23 18.36 -7.01
C ASN A 43 1.21 17.68 -5.65
N LEU A 44 0.02 17.29 -5.19
CA LEU A 44 -0.11 16.37 -4.06
C LEU A 44 0.64 15.06 -4.39
N GLN A 45 1.65 14.72 -3.58
CA GLN A 45 2.43 13.50 -3.68
C GLN A 45 2.44 12.80 -2.33
N SER A 46 2.20 11.48 -2.35
CA SER A 46 2.29 10.62 -1.17
C SER A 46 3.77 10.46 -0.82
N VAL A 47 4.08 10.53 0.47
CA VAL A 47 5.44 10.48 1.00
C VAL A 47 5.50 9.46 2.12
N THR A 48 5.85 8.22 1.75
CA THR A 48 5.93 7.08 2.68
C THR A 48 7.36 6.75 3.09
N GLU A 49 8.35 6.92 2.20
CA GLU A 49 9.77 6.73 2.49
C GLU A 49 10.59 7.98 2.15
N LEU A 50 11.33 8.51 3.12
CA LEU A 50 12.28 9.61 2.96
C LEU A 50 13.65 9.20 3.51
N SER A 51 14.72 9.82 3.02
CA SER A 51 16.02 9.72 3.68
C SER A 51 15.97 10.40 5.06
N SER A 52 16.83 10.01 6.00
CA SER A 52 16.85 10.61 7.34
C SER A 52 17.04 12.13 7.31
N LEU A 53 17.84 12.63 6.37
CA LEU A 53 18.05 14.07 6.17
C LEU A 53 16.81 14.76 5.60
N ASP A 54 16.20 14.19 4.56
CA ASP A 54 15.01 14.78 3.93
C ASP A 54 13.83 14.80 4.91
N ASP A 55 13.70 13.75 5.73
CA ASP A 55 12.68 13.65 6.76
C ASP A 55 12.86 14.71 7.87
N PHE A 56 14.11 14.92 8.29
CA PHE A 56 14.45 15.97 9.23
C PHE A 56 14.11 17.35 8.67
N LEU A 57 14.48 17.63 7.42
CA LEU A 57 14.19 18.91 6.75
C LEU A 57 12.68 19.14 6.60
N ALA A 58 11.92 18.14 6.13
CA ALA A 58 10.47 18.25 6.01
C ALA A 58 9.77 18.50 7.36
N THR A 59 10.29 17.89 8.44
CA THR A 59 9.77 18.11 9.79
C THR A 59 10.08 19.52 10.30
N ALA A 60 11.29 20.02 10.04
CA ALA A 60 11.70 21.38 10.40
C ALA A 60 10.89 22.45 9.65
N GLU A 61 10.58 22.20 8.38
CA GLU A 61 9.72 23.07 7.55
C GLU A 61 8.30 23.13 8.10
N LEU A 62 7.69 21.98 8.42
CA LEU A 62 6.36 21.92 9.05
C LEU A 62 6.32 22.61 10.42
N ALA A 63 7.42 22.57 11.18
CA ALA A 63 7.53 23.25 12.47
C ALA A 63 7.79 24.76 12.35
N GLY A 64 8.06 25.28 11.14
CA GLY A 64 8.41 26.68 10.91
C GLY A 64 9.75 27.09 11.55
N THR A 65 10.67 26.15 11.75
CA THR A 65 11.96 26.37 12.42
C THR A 65 13.12 26.38 11.42
N GLU A 66 13.82 27.50 11.31
CA GLU A 66 15.11 27.58 10.58
C GLU A 66 16.24 27.13 11.51
N PHE A 67 16.88 25.99 11.21
CA PHE A 67 18.05 25.51 11.96
C PHE A 67 19.36 25.81 11.22
N THR A 68 20.35 26.32 11.96
CA THR A 68 21.76 26.20 11.60
C THR A 68 22.26 24.85 12.10
N ALA A 69 22.53 23.91 11.18
CA ALA A 69 22.97 22.57 11.56
C ALA A 69 24.35 22.59 12.24
N GLU A 70 24.38 22.40 13.56
CA GLU A 70 25.59 21.93 14.24
C GLU A 70 25.76 20.45 13.95
N ARG A 71 26.98 20.06 13.52
CA ARG A 71 27.31 18.68 13.14
C ARG A 71 27.16 17.75 14.34
N LEU A 72 26.04 17.03 14.43
CA LEU A 72 25.89 15.90 15.34
C LEU A 72 26.51 14.63 14.75
N ASN A 73 27.08 13.81 15.63
CA ASN A 73 27.74 12.55 15.30
C ASN A 73 26.76 11.57 14.66
N ILE A 74 27.01 11.22 13.41
CA ILE A 74 26.27 10.19 12.69
C ILE A 74 26.72 8.82 13.22
N HIS A 75 25.83 8.13 13.93
CA HIS A 75 26.02 6.71 14.23
C HIS A 75 25.58 5.89 13.02
N PHE A 76 26.52 5.14 12.44
CA PHE A 76 26.22 4.15 11.41
C PHE A 76 25.73 2.86 12.08
N VAL A 77 24.44 2.57 11.96
CA VAL A 77 23.89 1.26 12.30
C VAL A 77 24.03 0.38 11.07
N ASN A 78 24.94 -0.61 11.14
CA ASN A 78 24.97 -1.69 10.16
C ASN A 78 23.81 -2.65 10.49
N ASN A 79 22.76 -2.64 9.67
CA ASN A 79 21.74 -3.69 9.73
C ASN A 79 22.33 -4.98 9.16
N ASP A 80 22.90 -5.79 10.03
CA ASP A 80 23.26 -7.18 9.72
C ASP A 80 21.97 -7.94 9.40
N THR A 81 21.72 -8.12 8.11
CA THR A 81 20.61 -8.88 7.54
C THR A 81 20.86 -10.37 7.71
N LYS A 82 20.73 -10.88 8.94
CA LYS A 82 20.60 -12.31 9.20
C LYS A 82 19.12 -12.67 9.21
N GLY A 83 18.66 -13.24 8.10
CA GLY A 83 17.25 -13.51 7.80
C GLY A 83 16.60 -14.69 8.54
N ILE A 84 17.09 -15.08 9.72
CA ILE A 84 16.43 -16.08 10.57
C ILE A 84 16.40 -15.49 11.98
N ILE A 85 15.22 -15.04 12.38
CA ILE A 85 14.96 -14.53 13.74
C ILE A 85 15.01 -15.74 14.67
N SER A 86 15.83 -15.70 15.73
CA SER A 86 15.82 -16.76 16.73
C SER A 86 14.54 -16.69 17.56
N ASN A 87 14.08 -17.81 18.14
CA ASN A 87 12.87 -17.80 18.98
C ASN A 87 12.94 -16.72 20.09
N ASP A 88 14.11 -16.57 20.75
CA ASP A 88 14.34 -15.52 21.75
C ASP A 88 14.21 -14.10 21.20
N GLN A 89 14.55 -13.87 19.93
CA GLN A 89 14.38 -12.57 19.29
C GLN A 89 12.92 -12.34 18.93
N GLN A 90 12.21 -13.38 18.50
CA GLN A 90 10.80 -13.30 18.17
C GLN A 90 9.95 -12.99 19.39
N GLU A 91 10.20 -13.63 20.53
CA GLU A 91 9.54 -13.32 21.80
C GLU A 91 9.80 -11.87 22.26
N ARG A 92 11.03 -11.36 22.08
CA ARG A 92 11.36 -9.96 22.39
C ARG A 92 10.60 -8.99 21.50
N ILE A 93 10.53 -9.28 20.19
CA ILE A 93 9.79 -8.48 19.23
C ILE A 93 8.30 -8.48 19.60
N GLU A 94 7.71 -9.62 19.91
CA GLU A 94 6.30 -9.73 20.30
C GLU A 94 6.00 -8.95 21.60
N ALA A 95 6.87 -9.07 22.61
CA ALA A 95 6.74 -8.31 23.85
C ALA A 95 6.84 -6.80 23.63
N ALA A 96 7.79 -6.36 22.80
CA ALA A 96 7.94 -4.95 22.42
C ALA A 96 6.72 -4.46 21.61
N GLN A 97 6.22 -5.27 20.67
CA GLN A 97 5.00 -4.91 19.92
C GLN A 97 3.81 -4.70 20.85
N LEU A 98 3.62 -5.56 21.85
CA LEU A 98 2.55 -5.42 22.83
C LEU A 98 2.70 -4.15 23.68
N GLU A 99 3.93 -3.84 24.12
CA GLU A 99 4.23 -2.63 24.90
C GLU A 99 3.88 -1.36 24.12
N TYR A 100 4.32 -1.27 22.85
CA TYR A 100 4.18 -0.06 22.03
C TYR A 100 2.87 -0.02 21.21
N GLN A 101 2.00 -1.02 21.30
CA GLN A 101 0.76 -1.12 20.51
C GLN A 101 -0.14 0.12 20.66
N HIS A 102 -0.24 0.67 21.86
CA HIS A 102 -1.06 1.84 22.16
C HIS A 102 -0.58 3.15 21.49
N LEU A 103 0.66 3.18 20.98
CA LEU A 103 1.24 4.34 20.30
C LEU A 103 1.03 4.32 18.79
N LEU A 104 0.60 3.20 18.20
CA LEU A 104 0.33 3.04 16.76
C LEU A 104 -1.02 3.64 16.31
N GLY A 105 -1.43 4.75 16.89
CA GLY A 105 -2.65 5.45 16.48
C GLY A 105 -2.47 6.25 15.18
N ILE A 106 -3.57 6.72 14.61
CA ILE A 106 -3.63 7.70 13.52
C ILE A 106 -3.94 9.10 14.07
N PRO A 107 -3.47 10.18 13.40
CA PRO A 107 -3.64 11.54 13.92
C PRO A 107 -5.12 11.92 13.93
N ARG A 108 -5.61 12.33 15.11
CA ARG A 108 -6.97 12.85 15.30
C ARG A 108 -7.04 14.29 14.81
N ARG A 109 -8.14 14.65 14.15
CA ARG A 109 -8.38 16.04 13.76
C ARG A 109 -8.66 16.84 15.03
N PRO A 110 -7.99 17.98 15.27
CA PRO A 110 -8.32 18.84 16.39
C PRO A 110 -9.77 19.35 16.26
N PRO A 111 -10.49 19.52 17.37
CA PRO A 111 -11.84 20.07 17.34
C PRO A 111 -11.79 21.50 16.82
N TRP A 112 -12.73 21.84 15.94
CA TRP A 112 -12.84 23.16 15.35
C TRP A 112 -14.29 23.61 15.36
N THR A 113 -14.51 24.92 15.40
CA THR A 113 -15.85 25.51 15.38
C THR A 113 -15.97 26.48 14.21
N LYS A 114 -17.20 26.94 13.93
CA LYS A 114 -17.43 27.96 12.90
C LYS A 114 -16.72 29.29 13.18
N GLN A 115 -16.27 29.53 14.41
CA GLN A 115 -15.50 30.72 14.77
C GLN A 115 -14.00 30.58 14.49
N THR A 116 -13.48 29.35 14.35
CA THR A 116 -12.06 29.10 14.10
C THR A 116 -11.69 29.62 12.72
N THR A 117 -10.62 30.43 12.66
CA THR A 117 -10.12 30.94 11.38
C THR A 117 -9.38 29.84 10.62
N LYS A 118 -9.23 29.99 9.29
CA LYS A 118 -8.52 29.03 8.46
C LYS A 118 -7.07 28.83 8.93
N GLU A 119 -6.36 29.92 9.19
CA GLU A 119 -4.95 29.91 9.63
C GLU A 119 -4.78 29.25 11.00
N GLU A 120 -5.69 29.55 11.93
CA GLU A 120 -5.72 28.93 13.25
C GLU A 120 -5.94 27.42 13.16
N LEU A 121 -6.88 26.98 12.32
CA LEU A 121 -7.14 25.56 12.09
C LEU A 121 -5.93 24.85 11.47
N GLU A 122 -5.31 25.46 10.47
CA GLU A 122 -4.10 24.91 9.83
C GLU A 122 -2.95 24.75 10.83
N LYS A 123 -2.79 25.72 11.74
CA LYS A 123 -1.80 25.65 12.82
C LYS A 123 -2.11 24.52 13.80
N LEU A 124 -3.36 24.41 14.28
CA LEU A 124 -3.78 23.34 15.19
C LEU A 124 -3.61 21.95 14.55
N GLU A 125 -3.96 21.80 13.28
CA GLU A 125 -3.77 20.55 12.53
C GLU A 125 -2.29 20.19 12.42
N THR A 126 -1.43 21.18 12.15
CA THR A 126 0.02 20.99 12.04
C THR A 126 0.63 20.60 13.40
N GLU A 127 0.25 21.26 14.49
CA GLU A 127 0.71 20.94 15.84
C GLU A 127 0.28 19.54 16.27
N SER A 128 -0.98 19.16 16.04
CA SER A 128 -1.51 17.81 16.31
C SER A 128 -0.73 16.75 15.53
N PHE A 129 -0.48 17.00 14.25
CA PHE A 129 0.27 16.09 13.38
C PHE A 129 1.71 15.92 13.82
N LEU A 130 2.41 17.01 14.18
CA LEU A 130 3.78 16.94 14.69
C LEU A 130 3.86 16.21 16.03
N ALA A 131 2.88 16.41 16.92
CA ALA A 131 2.80 15.68 18.18
C ALA A 131 2.61 14.17 17.95
N TRP A 132 1.75 13.80 16.99
CA TRP A 132 1.58 12.41 16.56
C TRP A 132 2.88 11.81 15.98
N ARG A 133 3.57 12.53 15.09
CA ARG A 133 4.85 12.07 14.53
C ARG A 133 5.91 11.80 15.59
N LYS A 134 6.01 12.68 16.60
CA LYS A 134 6.93 12.48 17.73
C LYS A 134 6.66 11.18 18.50
N LYS A 135 5.39 10.77 18.65
CA LYS A 135 5.04 9.48 19.28
C LYS A 135 5.58 8.30 18.47
N LEU A 136 5.49 8.37 17.14
CA LEU A 136 6.01 7.31 16.27
C LEU A 136 7.54 7.28 16.21
N THR A 137 8.22 8.43 16.37
CA THR A 137 9.69 8.47 16.46
C THR A 137 10.20 7.64 17.64
N VAL A 138 9.50 7.65 18.78
CA VAL A 138 9.85 6.81 19.94
C VAL A 138 9.85 5.31 19.58
N ILE A 139 8.95 4.89 18.71
CA ILE A 139 8.89 3.49 18.22
C ILE A 139 10.03 3.23 17.23
N GLN A 140 10.33 4.18 16.35
CA GLN A 140 11.37 4.06 15.33
C GLN A 140 12.79 4.08 15.89
N ASP A 141 13.00 4.69 17.06
CA ASP A 141 14.27 4.69 17.77
C ASP A 141 14.57 3.31 18.41
N ASN A 142 13.60 2.39 18.45
CA ASN A 142 13.79 1.02 18.89
C ASN A 142 14.21 0.13 17.70
N ASP A 143 15.46 -0.36 17.73
CA ASP A 143 16.05 -1.18 16.67
C ASP A 143 15.32 -2.52 16.44
N ASP A 144 14.60 -3.04 17.43
CA ASP A 144 13.87 -4.32 17.34
C ASP A 144 12.51 -4.19 16.64
N LEU A 145 11.99 -2.96 16.49
CA LEU A 145 10.66 -2.70 15.94
C LEU A 145 10.73 -2.12 14.53
N ILE A 146 10.06 -2.79 13.60
CA ILE A 146 9.86 -2.28 12.24
C ILE A 146 8.38 -1.92 12.08
N ILE A 147 8.12 -0.69 11.66
CA ILE A 147 6.78 -0.21 11.33
C ILE A 147 6.62 -0.01 9.83
N THR A 148 5.37 -0.08 9.37
CA THR A 148 5.01 0.30 8.01
C THR A 148 5.39 1.75 7.68
N PRO A 149 5.65 2.05 6.40
CA PRO A 149 6.06 3.36 5.93
C PRO A 149 4.79 4.21 5.81
N TYR A 150 4.42 4.83 6.92
CA TYR A 150 3.20 5.63 7.02
C TYR A 150 3.31 6.93 6.23
N GLU A 151 2.16 7.53 5.94
CA GLU A 151 2.10 8.80 5.19
C GLU A 151 2.61 9.98 6.04
N LYS A 152 3.63 10.69 5.54
CA LYS A 152 4.24 11.85 6.22
C LYS A 152 3.68 13.19 5.75
N ASN A 153 2.93 13.20 4.66
CA ASN A 153 2.27 14.40 4.16
C ASN A 153 0.95 14.66 4.90
N LEU A 154 0.86 15.79 5.61
CA LEU A 154 -0.34 16.21 6.34
C LEU A 154 -1.58 16.34 5.44
N ASP A 155 -1.42 16.75 4.18
CA ASP A 155 -2.56 16.97 3.30
C ASP A 155 -3.32 15.69 2.97
N PHE A 156 -2.64 14.54 2.96
CA PHE A 156 -3.28 13.23 2.82
C PHE A 156 -4.14 12.89 4.05
N TRP A 157 -3.65 13.18 5.25
CA TRP A 157 -4.43 13.03 6.49
C TRP A 157 -5.62 14.00 6.53
N ARG A 158 -5.47 15.22 6.01
CA ARG A 158 -6.60 16.15 5.82
C ARG A 158 -7.67 15.58 4.88
N GLN A 159 -7.29 14.81 3.85
CA GLN A 159 -8.28 14.11 3.01
C GLN A 159 -9.01 13.02 3.79
N LEU A 160 -8.31 12.23 4.61
CA LEU A 160 -8.94 11.23 5.47
C LEU A 160 -9.94 11.87 6.44
N TRP A 161 -9.55 12.96 7.10
CA TRP A 161 -10.43 13.68 8.02
C TRP A 161 -11.71 14.16 7.33
N ARG A 162 -11.62 14.69 6.11
CA ARG A 162 -12.80 15.08 5.32
C ARG A 162 -13.69 13.89 4.97
N VAL A 163 -13.13 12.73 4.65
CA VAL A 163 -13.91 11.51 4.40
C VAL A 163 -14.66 11.10 5.65
N ILE A 164 -13.96 11.03 6.79
CA ILE A 164 -14.55 10.64 8.07
C ILE A 164 -15.68 11.59 8.44
N GLU A 165 -15.48 12.91 8.33
CA GLU A 165 -16.50 13.91 8.68
C GLU A 165 -17.75 13.87 7.79
N ARG A 166 -17.58 13.66 6.49
CA ARG A 166 -18.69 13.72 5.52
C ARG A 166 -19.46 12.40 5.39
N SER A 167 -18.85 11.28 5.77
CA SER A 167 -19.45 9.96 5.56
C SER A 167 -20.30 9.54 6.76
N ASP A 168 -21.43 8.90 6.46
CA ASP A 168 -22.29 8.24 7.45
C ASP A 168 -21.79 6.80 7.74
N VAL A 169 -21.26 6.12 6.72
CA VAL A 169 -20.63 4.80 6.81
C VAL A 169 -19.19 4.88 6.34
N ILE A 170 -18.27 4.25 7.06
CA ILE A 170 -16.88 4.06 6.62
C ILE A 170 -16.66 2.59 6.27
N VAL A 171 -16.27 2.35 5.02
CA VAL A 171 -15.88 1.04 4.50
C VAL A 171 -14.36 1.00 4.41
N GLN A 172 -13.75 0.15 5.25
CA GLN A 172 -12.33 -0.15 5.19
C GLN A 172 -12.10 -1.31 4.22
N ILE A 173 -11.39 -1.05 3.13
CA ILE A 173 -11.09 -2.03 2.09
C ILE A 173 -9.74 -2.68 2.38
N VAL A 174 -9.75 -4.00 2.50
CA VAL A 174 -8.56 -4.82 2.79
C VAL A 174 -8.33 -5.87 1.71
N ASP A 175 -7.09 -6.34 1.57
CA ASP A 175 -6.73 -7.41 0.64
C ASP A 175 -7.00 -8.78 1.28
N ALA A 176 -7.71 -9.67 0.59
CA ALA A 176 -8.10 -10.98 1.08
C ALA A 176 -6.93 -11.91 1.45
N ARG A 177 -5.74 -11.67 0.90
CA ARG A 177 -4.57 -12.52 1.17
C ARG A 177 -4.00 -12.34 2.57
N ASP A 178 -4.12 -11.15 3.14
CA ASP A 178 -3.71 -10.85 4.52
C ASP A 178 -4.60 -9.74 5.09
N PRO A 179 -5.86 -10.05 5.44
CA PRO A 179 -6.81 -9.05 5.90
C PRO A 179 -6.37 -8.29 7.14
N LEU A 180 -5.61 -8.93 8.04
CA LEU A 180 -5.18 -8.34 9.31
C LEU A 180 -4.10 -7.29 9.12
N LEU A 181 -3.15 -7.50 8.20
CA LEU A 181 -2.11 -6.51 7.89
C LEU A 181 -2.68 -5.19 7.35
N PHE A 182 -3.76 -5.27 6.56
CA PHE A 182 -4.39 -4.11 5.93
C PHE A 182 -5.51 -3.47 6.77
N ARG A 183 -5.90 -4.12 7.86
CA ARG A 183 -6.95 -3.64 8.78
C ARG A 183 -6.34 -2.65 9.78
N CYS A 184 -6.95 -1.49 9.92
CA CYS A 184 -6.55 -0.50 10.92
C CYS A 184 -7.63 -0.40 12.00
N LEU A 185 -7.36 -0.99 13.17
CA LEU A 185 -8.25 -0.99 14.33
C LEU A 185 -8.47 0.43 14.88
N ASP A 186 -7.41 1.24 14.91
CA ASP A 186 -7.50 2.60 15.43
C ASP A 186 -8.38 3.51 14.56
N LEU A 187 -8.52 3.21 13.27
CA LEU A 187 -9.50 3.89 12.42
C LEU A 187 -10.93 3.57 12.84
N GLU A 188 -11.22 2.33 13.19
CA GLU A 188 -12.56 1.92 13.67
C GLU A 188 -12.91 2.66 14.98
N THR A 189 -11.94 2.73 15.90
CA THR A 189 -12.06 3.51 17.14
C THR A 189 -12.28 4.99 16.83
N TYR A 190 -11.49 5.59 15.93
CA TYR A 190 -11.62 7.01 15.58
C TYR A 190 -12.99 7.36 15.00
N VAL A 191 -13.52 6.50 14.12
CA VAL A 191 -14.85 6.74 13.53
C VAL A 191 -15.92 6.75 14.62
N THR A 192 -15.84 5.80 15.55
CA THR A 192 -16.76 5.69 16.69
C THR A 192 -16.64 6.88 17.64
N GLU A 193 -15.42 7.33 17.94
CA GLU A 193 -15.14 8.55 18.73
C GLU A 193 -15.70 9.81 18.07
N SER A 194 -15.67 9.88 16.74
CA SER A 194 -16.14 11.06 15.99
C SER A 194 -17.66 11.21 16.04
N ASN A 195 -18.38 10.08 15.96
CA ASN A 195 -19.83 10.03 16.03
C ASN A 195 -20.28 8.57 16.22
N GLU A 196 -20.96 8.29 17.33
CA GLU A 196 -21.50 6.97 17.68
C GLU A 196 -22.51 6.42 16.66
N SER A 197 -23.16 7.29 15.87
CA SER A 197 -24.11 6.85 14.85
C SER A 197 -23.45 6.30 13.58
N LYS A 198 -22.12 6.48 13.43
CA LYS A 198 -21.40 6.01 12.24
C LYS A 198 -21.13 4.53 12.34
N GLN A 199 -21.20 3.86 11.20
CA GLN A 199 -20.90 2.44 11.09
C GLN A 199 -19.56 2.20 10.39
N ASN A 200 -18.83 1.21 10.88
CA ASN A 200 -17.60 0.71 10.28
C ASN A 200 -17.86 -0.67 9.65
N ILE A 201 -17.39 -0.85 8.42
CA ILE A 201 -17.53 -2.10 7.67
C ILE A 201 -16.20 -2.48 7.07
N LEU A 202 -15.87 -3.77 7.17
CA LEU A 202 -14.69 -4.34 6.56
C LEU A 202 -15.06 -4.99 5.22
N LEU A 203 -14.57 -4.43 4.11
CA LEU A 203 -14.75 -4.99 2.78
C LEU A 203 -13.46 -5.72 2.36
N VAL A 204 -13.51 -7.05 2.38
CA VAL A 204 -12.40 -7.92 1.99
C VAL A 204 -12.42 -8.10 0.48
N ASN A 205 -11.58 -7.35 -0.22
CA ASN A 205 -11.48 -7.35 -1.67
C ASN A 205 -10.45 -8.39 -2.17
N LYS A 206 -10.55 -8.76 -3.45
CA LYS A 206 -9.78 -9.86 -4.09
C LYS A 206 -10.10 -11.23 -3.50
N ALA A 207 -11.33 -11.40 -3.02
CA ALA A 207 -11.79 -12.65 -2.44
C ALA A 207 -11.93 -13.80 -3.45
N ASP A 208 -11.74 -13.53 -4.75
CA ASP A 208 -11.52 -14.53 -5.81
C ASP A 208 -10.22 -15.30 -5.65
N LEU A 209 -9.23 -14.73 -4.96
CA LEU A 209 -7.95 -15.37 -4.66
C LEU A 209 -8.04 -16.38 -3.52
N LEU A 210 -9.16 -16.46 -2.81
CA LEU A 210 -9.38 -17.40 -1.72
C LEU A 210 -10.36 -18.49 -2.15
N SER A 211 -10.14 -19.71 -1.67
CA SER A 211 -11.14 -20.79 -1.78
C SER A 211 -12.35 -20.53 -0.87
N SER A 212 -13.49 -21.19 -1.15
CA SER A 212 -14.70 -21.06 -0.32
C SER A 212 -14.48 -21.44 1.15
N LYS A 213 -13.65 -22.47 1.40
CA LYS A 213 -13.27 -22.90 2.74
C LYS A 213 -12.49 -21.80 3.49
N GLN A 214 -11.48 -21.24 2.85
CA GLN A 214 -10.66 -20.16 3.43
C GLN A 214 -11.51 -18.91 3.73
N ARG A 215 -12.44 -18.54 2.85
CA ARG A 215 -13.39 -17.44 3.09
C ARG A 215 -14.27 -17.71 4.32
N SER A 216 -14.75 -18.95 4.48
CA SER A 216 -15.57 -19.36 5.62
C SER A 216 -14.81 -19.29 6.95
N GLU A 217 -13.53 -19.70 6.95
CA GLU A 217 -12.64 -19.59 8.12
C GLU A 217 -12.41 -18.13 8.51
N TRP A 218 -12.11 -17.26 7.54
CA TRP A 218 -11.97 -15.82 7.79
C TRP A 218 -13.28 -15.17 8.26
N ARG A 219 -14.42 -15.55 7.68
CA ARG A 219 -15.74 -15.07 8.10
C ARG A 219 -15.99 -15.41 9.58
N SER A 220 -15.77 -16.66 9.95
CA SER A 220 -15.93 -17.14 11.33
C SER A 220 -15.05 -16.36 12.31
N HIS A 221 -13.80 -16.07 11.92
CA HIS A 221 -12.88 -15.26 12.74
C HIS A 221 -13.38 -13.83 12.94
N PHE A 222 -13.87 -13.16 11.88
CA PHE A 222 -14.39 -11.79 12.00
C PHE A 222 -15.73 -11.71 12.75
N GLU A 223 -16.59 -12.71 12.61
CA GLU A 223 -17.83 -12.83 13.38
C GLU A 223 -17.56 -12.97 14.88
N GLN A 224 -16.55 -13.75 15.27
CA GLN A 224 -16.11 -13.86 16.67
C GLN A 224 -15.60 -12.53 17.24
N LEU A 225 -14.99 -11.69 16.39
CA LEU A 225 -14.55 -10.34 16.76
C LEU A 225 -15.70 -9.30 16.73
N GLY A 226 -16.91 -9.69 16.31
CA GLY A 226 -18.05 -8.79 16.18
C GLY A 226 -17.93 -7.75 15.06
N VAL A 227 -17.16 -8.07 14.01
CA VAL A 227 -16.86 -7.15 12.91
C VAL A 227 -17.76 -7.45 11.71
N ASN A 228 -18.43 -6.42 11.19
CA ASN A 228 -19.22 -6.54 9.97
C ASN A 228 -18.29 -6.69 8.76
N VAL A 229 -18.18 -7.91 8.23
CA VAL A 229 -17.31 -8.24 7.11
C VAL A 229 -18.11 -8.61 5.84
N VAL A 230 -17.64 -8.14 4.69
CA VAL A 230 -18.20 -8.50 3.38
C VAL A 230 -17.06 -8.93 2.46
N PHE A 231 -17.23 -10.07 1.77
CA PHE A 231 -16.28 -10.56 0.78
C PHE A 231 -16.69 -10.12 -0.63
N TRP A 232 -15.74 -9.58 -1.36
CA TRP A 232 -15.96 -8.91 -2.64
C TRP A 232 -14.82 -9.20 -3.62
N SER A 233 -15.16 -9.28 -4.92
CA SER A 233 -14.16 -9.27 -5.99
C SER A 233 -14.53 -8.24 -7.04
N ALA A 234 -13.82 -7.12 -7.03
CA ALA A 234 -13.97 -6.10 -8.07
C ALA A 234 -13.55 -6.61 -9.46
N VAL A 235 -12.65 -7.59 -9.53
CA VAL A 235 -12.14 -8.13 -10.81
C VAL A 235 -13.22 -8.96 -11.48
N LEU A 236 -13.78 -9.94 -10.79
CA LEU A 236 -14.84 -10.80 -11.34
C LEU A 236 -16.06 -9.99 -11.76
N GLU A 237 -16.46 -9.00 -10.95
CA GLU A 237 -17.61 -8.16 -11.27
C GLU A 237 -17.33 -7.21 -12.45
N ASN A 238 -16.10 -6.71 -12.60
CA ASN A 238 -15.72 -5.95 -13.81
C ASN A 238 -15.72 -6.83 -15.06
N GLU A 239 -15.22 -8.06 -14.99
CA GLU A 239 -15.22 -9.01 -16.11
C GLU A 239 -16.65 -9.30 -16.57
N LYS A 240 -17.59 -9.53 -15.64
CA LYS A 240 -19.03 -9.67 -15.96
C LYS A 240 -19.61 -8.42 -16.63
N LEU A 241 -19.22 -7.23 -16.18
CA LEU A 241 -19.70 -5.98 -16.79
C LEU A 241 -19.16 -5.81 -18.22
N ASP A 242 -17.89 -6.13 -18.45
CA ASP A 242 -17.26 -6.05 -19.77
C ASP A 242 -17.87 -7.10 -20.73
N GLU A 243 -18.12 -8.34 -20.28
CA GLU A 243 -18.79 -9.39 -21.08
C GLU A 243 -20.22 -8.99 -21.48
N ASN A 244 -21.00 -8.45 -20.55
CA ASN A 244 -22.36 -7.98 -20.83
C ASN A 244 -22.36 -6.81 -21.82
N PHE A 245 -21.36 -5.93 -21.74
CA PHE A 245 -21.20 -4.81 -22.67
C PHE A 245 -20.88 -5.31 -24.09
N ASP A 246 -19.95 -6.24 -24.23
CA ASP A 246 -19.61 -6.85 -25.53
C ASP A 246 -20.79 -7.62 -26.12
N HIS A 247 -21.54 -8.38 -25.32
CA HIS A 247 -22.75 -9.06 -25.77
C HIS A 247 -23.83 -8.09 -26.24
N SER A 248 -24.03 -6.97 -25.55
CA SER A 248 -24.99 -5.93 -25.97
C SER A 248 -24.58 -5.22 -27.28
N GLN A 249 -23.28 -5.17 -27.60
CA GLN A 249 -22.80 -4.66 -28.89
C GLN A 249 -22.85 -5.70 -30.01
N LEU A 250 -22.73 -6.99 -29.67
CA LEU A 250 -22.73 -8.11 -30.60
C LEU A 250 -24.13 -8.62 -30.98
N GLU A 251 -25.21 -8.17 -30.34
CA GLU A 251 -26.59 -8.40 -30.84
C GLU A 251 -26.85 -7.73 -32.21
N GLY A 252 -25.89 -6.97 -32.76
CA GLY A 252 -25.85 -6.54 -34.17
C GLY A 252 -25.07 -7.45 -35.14
N ALA A 253 -24.38 -8.51 -34.68
CA ALA A 253 -23.60 -9.38 -35.57
C ALA A 253 -23.45 -10.83 -35.03
N SER A 254 -24.23 -11.73 -35.64
CA SER A 254 -24.15 -13.19 -35.64
C SER A 254 -22.94 -13.85 -34.93
N SER A 255 -23.25 -14.45 -33.79
CA SER A 255 -22.69 -15.66 -33.16
C SER A 255 -21.49 -16.37 -33.82
N LYS A 256 -20.35 -16.41 -33.11
CA LYS A 256 -19.48 -17.59 -32.95
C LYS A 256 -18.83 -17.56 -31.56
N SER A 257 -19.34 -18.39 -30.65
CA SER A 257 -18.80 -18.62 -29.31
C SER A 257 -17.51 -19.46 -29.39
N ALA A 258 -16.40 -18.94 -28.87
CA ALA A 258 -15.22 -19.73 -28.53
C ALA A 258 -15.18 -19.88 -27.01
N SER A 259 -15.40 -21.11 -26.54
CA SER A 259 -15.37 -21.48 -25.13
C SER A 259 -13.93 -21.55 -24.60
N CYS A 260 -13.58 -20.70 -23.64
CA CYS A 260 -12.47 -20.95 -22.72
C CYS A 260 -13.03 -21.35 -21.36
N HIS A 261 -12.91 -22.64 -21.04
CA HIS A 261 -13.24 -23.19 -19.73
C HIS A 261 -12.13 -22.80 -18.75
N PHE A 262 -12.35 -21.76 -17.94
CA PHE A 262 -11.78 -21.70 -16.61
C PHE A 262 -12.80 -22.28 -15.64
N GLY A 263 -12.38 -23.31 -14.90
CA GLY A 263 -13.26 -24.07 -14.01
C GLY A 263 -14.03 -23.16 -13.05
N ALA A 264 -15.32 -23.41 -12.94
CA ALA A 264 -16.20 -22.78 -11.97
C ALA A 264 -15.65 -23.00 -10.56
N LEU A 265 -15.00 -21.98 -10.01
CA LEU A 265 -14.81 -21.82 -8.58
C LEU A 265 -16.19 -21.47 -8.01
N ASP A 266 -16.65 -22.16 -6.97
CA ASP A 266 -17.90 -21.81 -6.26
C ASP A 266 -17.87 -20.34 -5.84
N VAL A 267 -18.61 -19.50 -6.57
CA VAL A 267 -18.72 -18.04 -6.36
C VAL A 267 -19.80 -17.69 -5.32
N ASP A 268 -20.49 -18.70 -4.77
CA ASP A 268 -21.74 -18.55 -3.99
C ASP A 268 -21.62 -17.69 -2.71
N ASP A 269 -20.40 -17.36 -2.29
CA ASP A 269 -20.10 -16.60 -1.08
C ASP A 269 -19.67 -15.15 -1.31
N LEU A 270 -19.54 -14.71 -2.57
CA LEU A 270 -19.13 -13.35 -2.93
C LEU A 270 -20.33 -12.46 -3.21
N PHE A 271 -20.30 -11.24 -2.71
CA PHE A 271 -21.35 -10.26 -3.00
C PHE A 271 -21.28 -9.85 -4.48
N THR A 272 -22.44 -9.83 -5.15
CA THR A 272 -22.58 -9.17 -6.46
C THR A 272 -22.65 -7.66 -6.30
N ARG A 273 -22.42 -6.93 -7.39
CA ARG A 273 -22.50 -5.46 -7.39
C ARG A 273 -23.81 -4.95 -6.80
N GLU A 274 -24.94 -5.53 -7.20
CA GLU A 274 -26.27 -5.14 -6.74
C GLU A 274 -26.44 -5.43 -5.25
N GLN A 275 -26.03 -6.62 -4.79
CA GLN A 275 -26.07 -7.01 -3.38
C GLN A 275 -25.23 -6.06 -2.51
N LEU A 276 -24.04 -5.66 -2.97
CA LEU A 276 -23.20 -4.72 -2.23
C LEU A 276 -23.84 -3.33 -2.16
N ILE A 277 -24.44 -2.84 -3.24
CA ILE A 277 -25.16 -1.55 -3.24
C ILE A 277 -26.36 -1.60 -2.28
N ASP A 278 -27.17 -2.65 -2.36
CA ASP A 278 -28.37 -2.82 -1.53
C ASP A 278 -27.98 -2.98 -0.05
N PHE A 279 -26.92 -3.73 0.23
CA PHE A 279 -26.35 -3.82 1.57
C PHE A 279 -25.94 -2.43 2.07
N LEU A 280 -25.14 -1.67 1.32
CA LEU A 280 -24.72 -0.32 1.71
C LEU A 280 -25.90 0.64 1.94
N LYS A 281 -26.98 0.49 1.18
CA LYS A 281 -28.23 1.27 1.37
C LYS A 281 -29.01 0.85 2.61
N SER A 282 -28.91 -0.41 3.03
CA SER A 282 -29.65 -0.96 4.18
C SER A 282 -29.06 -0.56 5.55
N LEU A 283 -27.80 -0.13 5.60
CA LEU A 283 -27.06 0.09 6.85
C LEU A 283 -27.58 1.23 7.73
N ILE A 284 -28.10 2.28 7.10
CA ILE A 284 -28.54 3.50 7.78
C ILE A 284 -29.91 3.88 7.22
N ASP A 285 -30.88 4.22 8.06
CA ASP A 285 -32.17 4.71 7.56
C ASP A 285 -32.14 6.24 7.38
N LYS A 286 -31.47 6.69 6.31
CA LYS A 286 -31.31 8.11 5.98
C LYS A 286 -31.35 8.33 4.46
N PRO A 287 -31.99 9.41 3.97
CA PRO A 287 -31.89 9.81 2.57
C PRO A 287 -30.50 10.41 2.26
N ASN A 288 -29.99 10.17 1.05
CA ASN A 288 -28.67 10.67 0.58
C ASN A 288 -27.50 10.22 1.48
N LYS A 289 -27.30 8.91 1.58
CA LYS A 289 -26.24 8.28 2.37
C LYS A 289 -24.89 8.55 1.75
N VAL A 290 -23.91 8.86 2.59
CA VAL A 290 -22.52 9.02 2.16
C VAL A 290 -21.67 7.88 2.72
N VAL A 291 -21.05 7.11 1.83
CA VAL A 291 -20.16 5.99 2.16
C VAL A 291 -18.72 6.36 1.83
N GLY A 292 -17.87 6.44 2.84
CA GLY A 292 -16.45 6.70 2.69
C GLY A 292 -15.65 5.42 2.49
N MET A 293 -14.82 5.37 1.45
CA MET A 293 -13.91 4.25 1.19
C MET A 293 -12.50 4.60 1.62
N VAL A 294 -11.95 3.82 2.54
CA VAL A 294 -10.60 3.99 3.08
C VAL A 294 -9.83 2.67 2.96
N GLY A 295 -8.53 2.74 2.72
CA GLY A 295 -7.69 1.54 2.66
C GLY A 295 -6.28 1.84 2.18
N TYR A 296 -5.42 0.83 2.26
CA TYR A 296 -4.05 0.92 1.78
C TYR A 296 -4.00 1.13 0.26
N PRO A 297 -2.87 1.62 -0.29
CA PRO A 297 -2.63 1.55 -1.73
C PRO A 297 -2.74 0.10 -2.25
N ASN A 298 -3.14 -0.07 -3.51
CA ASN A 298 -3.17 -1.37 -4.22
C ASN A 298 -4.11 -2.48 -3.67
N VAL A 299 -4.88 -2.23 -2.60
CA VAL A 299 -5.92 -3.16 -2.11
C VAL A 299 -7.14 -3.24 -3.04
N GLY A 300 -7.24 -2.31 -3.99
CA GLY A 300 -8.29 -2.30 -5.02
C GLY A 300 -9.44 -1.33 -4.77
N LYS A 301 -9.31 -0.39 -3.82
CA LYS A 301 -10.30 0.65 -3.54
C LYS A 301 -10.87 1.34 -4.78
N SER A 302 -10.02 1.92 -5.64
CA SER A 302 -10.51 2.61 -6.84
C SER A 302 -11.01 1.65 -7.93
N SER A 303 -10.62 0.37 -7.88
CA SER A 303 -11.24 -0.67 -8.72
C SER A 303 -12.67 -0.94 -8.26
N THR A 304 -12.88 -1.14 -6.95
CA THR A 304 -14.22 -1.32 -6.35
C THR A 304 -15.14 -0.14 -6.65
N VAL A 305 -14.63 1.10 -6.55
CA VAL A 305 -15.37 2.31 -6.94
C VAL A 305 -15.84 2.23 -8.39
N ASN A 306 -14.94 1.91 -9.33
CA ASN A 306 -15.29 1.83 -10.75
C ASN A 306 -16.33 0.74 -11.03
N THR A 307 -16.17 -0.42 -10.39
CA THR A 307 -17.11 -1.55 -10.50
C THR A 307 -18.50 -1.16 -10.00
N LEU A 308 -18.60 -0.52 -8.84
CA LEU A 308 -19.88 -0.07 -8.29
C LEU A 308 -20.53 1.01 -9.15
N MET A 309 -19.74 1.90 -9.72
CA MET A 309 -20.20 2.91 -10.68
C MET A 309 -20.61 2.30 -12.03
N GLY A 310 -20.10 1.11 -12.39
CA GLY A 310 -20.26 0.50 -13.70
C GLY A 310 -19.54 1.24 -14.83
N VAL A 311 -18.73 2.25 -14.50
CA VAL A 311 -17.98 3.08 -15.46
C VAL A 311 -16.63 3.46 -14.86
N LYS A 312 -15.61 3.57 -15.71
CA LYS A 312 -14.25 3.96 -15.31
C LYS A 312 -14.20 5.47 -14.99
N LYS A 313 -14.37 5.84 -13.73
CA LYS A 313 -14.29 7.24 -13.24
C LYS A 313 -13.03 7.53 -12.42
N ALA A 314 -12.55 6.57 -11.64
CA ALA A 314 -11.34 6.66 -10.85
C ALA A 314 -10.16 6.01 -11.60
N ALA A 315 -8.98 6.65 -11.55
CA ALA A 315 -7.77 6.08 -12.14
C ALA A 315 -7.27 4.88 -11.32
N VAL A 316 -6.90 3.78 -12.00
CA VAL A 316 -6.41 2.54 -11.36
C VAL A 316 -5.00 2.22 -11.88
N SER A 317 -4.12 1.78 -10.99
CA SER A 317 -2.78 1.27 -11.31
C SER A 317 -2.29 0.34 -10.21
N ALA A 318 -1.37 -0.56 -10.54
CA ALA A 318 -0.65 -1.39 -9.57
C ALA A 318 0.45 -0.63 -8.82
N THR A 319 0.79 0.59 -9.23
CA THR A 319 1.74 1.44 -8.51
C THR A 319 1.00 2.29 -7.47
N PRO A 320 1.47 2.36 -6.21
CA PRO A 320 0.91 3.25 -5.19
C PRO A 320 0.86 4.73 -5.63
N GLY A 321 -0.07 5.50 -5.06
CA GLY A 321 -0.10 6.98 -5.20
C GLY A 321 -0.84 7.54 -6.42
N ARG A 322 -1.73 6.76 -7.07
CA ARG A 322 -2.52 7.27 -8.21
C ARG A 322 -3.71 8.14 -7.82
N THR A 323 -4.51 7.72 -6.86
CA THR A 323 -5.62 8.52 -6.35
C THR A 323 -5.05 9.57 -5.42
N LYS A 324 -4.98 10.82 -5.90
CA LYS A 324 -4.36 11.93 -5.17
C LYS A 324 -5.37 12.80 -4.42
N HIS A 325 -6.60 12.88 -4.90
CA HIS A 325 -7.59 13.79 -4.33
C HIS A 325 -8.81 13.02 -3.87
N PHE A 326 -9.42 13.54 -2.80
CA PHE A 326 -10.75 13.15 -2.38
C PHE A 326 -11.75 13.40 -3.51
N GLN A 327 -12.64 12.44 -3.75
CA GLN A 327 -13.67 12.53 -4.78
C GLN A 327 -15.02 12.13 -4.23
N THR A 328 -16.07 12.78 -4.71
CA THR A 328 -17.47 12.48 -4.38
C THR A 328 -18.15 11.94 -5.64
N LEU A 329 -18.65 10.71 -5.56
CA LEU A 329 -19.17 9.95 -6.69
C LEU A 329 -20.58 9.47 -6.36
N HIS A 330 -21.58 10.08 -7.01
CA HIS A 330 -22.98 9.68 -6.85
C HIS A 330 -23.26 8.41 -7.67
N ILE A 331 -23.66 7.32 -7.02
CA ILE A 331 -24.16 6.12 -7.69
C ILE A 331 -25.59 6.36 -8.16
N ASP A 332 -26.45 6.79 -7.23
CA ASP A 332 -27.85 7.14 -7.47
C ASP A 332 -28.28 8.30 -6.55
N SER A 333 -29.58 8.59 -6.51
CA SER A 333 -30.13 9.64 -5.66
C SER A 333 -30.01 9.34 -4.15
N GLU A 334 -29.87 8.09 -3.76
CA GLU A 334 -29.86 7.66 -2.36
C GLU A 334 -28.45 7.38 -1.82
N LEU A 335 -27.50 7.02 -2.69
CA LEU A 335 -26.17 6.57 -2.32
C LEU A 335 -25.07 7.39 -3.03
N CYS A 336 -24.20 7.95 -2.20
CA CYS A 336 -23.00 8.67 -2.61
C CYS A 336 -21.75 8.01 -2.05
N LEU A 337 -20.75 7.77 -2.89
CA LEU A 337 -19.43 7.28 -2.49
C LEU A 337 -18.43 8.42 -2.33
N CYS A 338 -17.54 8.28 -1.35
CA CYS A 338 -16.40 9.16 -1.14
C CYS A 338 -15.11 8.36 -1.26
N ASP A 339 -14.32 8.60 -2.31
CA ASP A 339 -13.02 7.94 -2.50
C ASP A 339 -11.91 8.77 -1.81
N CYS A 340 -11.14 8.12 -0.94
CA CYS A 340 -9.96 8.69 -0.31
C CYS A 340 -8.69 8.31 -1.11
N PRO A 341 -7.62 9.12 -1.11
CA PRO A 341 -6.30 8.62 -1.47
C PRO A 341 -5.93 7.36 -0.65
N GLY A 342 -5.14 6.45 -1.25
CA GLY A 342 -4.63 5.29 -0.51
C GLY A 342 -3.66 5.75 0.57
N LEU A 343 -3.88 5.34 1.81
CA LEU A 343 -3.09 5.73 2.97
C LEU A 343 -2.45 4.50 3.60
N VAL A 344 -1.17 4.59 3.90
CA VAL A 344 -0.47 3.56 4.67
C VAL A 344 -0.56 3.96 6.14
N PHE A 345 -1.23 3.13 6.94
CA PHE A 345 -1.32 3.35 8.39
C PHE A 345 -0.10 2.73 9.08
N PRO A 346 0.38 3.32 10.21
CA PRO A 346 1.40 2.69 11.04
C PRO A 346 0.90 1.36 11.61
N SER A 347 1.64 0.28 11.33
CA SER A 347 1.42 -1.04 11.90
C SER A 347 2.79 -1.70 12.09
N PHE A 348 2.90 -2.59 13.08
CA PHE A 348 4.07 -3.44 13.20
C PHE A 348 4.14 -4.42 12.04
N VAL A 349 5.35 -4.66 11.56
CA VAL A 349 5.67 -5.63 10.51
C VAL A 349 6.94 -6.36 10.90
N SER A 350 7.04 -7.63 10.54
CA SER A 350 8.21 -8.42 10.92
C SER A 350 9.45 -8.01 10.12
N ASN A 351 9.29 -7.65 8.85
CA ASN A 351 10.40 -7.26 8.01
C ASN A 351 9.97 -6.38 6.81
N LYS A 352 10.93 -5.65 6.25
CA LYS A 352 10.71 -4.81 5.05
C LYS A 352 10.37 -5.64 3.80
N ALA A 353 10.81 -6.89 3.72
CA ALA A 353 10.57 -7.77 2.59
C ALA A 353 9.08 -8.13 2.44
N GLU A 354 8.38 -8.31 3.54
CA GLU A 354 6.94 -8.55 3.62
C GLU A 354 6.16 -7.37 3.06
N MET A 355 6.54 -6.14 3.41
CA MET A 355 5.89 -4.94 2.87
C MET A 355 5.99 -4.83 1.34
N VAL A 356 7.07 -5.36 0.74
CA VAL A 356 7.21 -5.46 -0.73
C VAL A 356 6.27 -6.53 -1.29
N LEU A 357 6.20 -7.71 -0.66
CA LEU A 357 5.31 -8.80 -1.07
C LEU A 357 3.82 -8.43 -0.92
N SER A 358 3.48 -7.62 0.09
CA SER A 358 2.13 -7.09 0.30
C SER A 358 1.79 -5.93 -0.64
N GLY A 359 2.77 -5.42 -1.42
CA GLY A 359 2.55 -4.34 -2.38
C GLY A 359 2.34 -2.95 -1.76
N ILE A 360 2.72 -2.78 -0.50
CA ILE A 360 2.76 -1.48 0.21
C ILE A 360 3.90 -0.64 -0.34
N LEU A 361 5.07 -1.25 -0.52
CA LEU A 361 6.24 -0.60 -1.11
C LEU A 361 6.28 -0.74 -2.63
N PRO A 362 6.72 0.31 -3.35
CA PRO A 362 6.84 0.26 -4.81
C PRO A 362 7.97 -0.68 -5.25
N ILE A 363 7.59 -1.80 -5.90
CA ILE A 363 8.52 -2.80 -6.44
C ILE A 363 9.51 -2.18 -7.45
N ASP A 364 9.13 -1.14 -8.20
CA ASP A 364 10.03 -0.55 -9.18
C ASP A 364 11.22 0.20 -8.56
N GLN A 365 11.07 0.72 -7.33
CA GLN A 365 12.05 1.56 -6.64
C GLN A 365 12.85 0.81 -5.57
N MET A 366 12.60 -0.49 -5.40
CA MET A 366 13.28 -1.30 -4.40
C MET A 366 14.80 -1.39 -4.65
N ARG A 367 15.57 -1.29 -3.56
CA ARG A 367 17.04 -1.42 -3.60
C ARG A 367 17.50 -2.86 -3.35
N ASP A 368 16.91 -3.51 -2.36
CA ASP A 368 17.14 -4.91 -2.06
C ASP A 368 16.03 -5.78 -2.66
N HIS A 369 16.44 -6.74 -3.49
CA HIS A 369 15.57 -7.71 -4.15
C HIS A 369 15.79 -9.13 -3.68
N VAL A 370 16.83 -9.37 -2.88
CA VAL A 370 17.20 -10.70 -2.43
C VAL A 370 16.29 -11.11 -1.27
N ALA A 371 16.10 -10.24 -0.27
CA ALA A 371 15.26 -10.56 0.88
C ALA A 371 13.78 -10.84 0.52
N PRO A 372 13.08 -10.01 -0.31
CA PRO A 372 11.70 -10.31 -0.73
C PRO A 372 11.57 -11.62 -1.50
N VAL A 373 12.53 -11.95 -2.37
CA VAL A 373 12.48 -13.17 -3.18
C VAL A 373 12.82 -14.41 -2.35
N ASN A 374 13.73 -14.29 -1.38
CA ASN A 374 13.96 -15.35 -0.41
C ASN A 374 12.68 -15.65 0.38
N LEU A 375 12.00 -14.62 0.90
CA LEU A 375 10.74 -14.79 1.62
C LEU A 375 9.65 -15.42 0.73
N LEU A 376 9.56 -15.02 -0.54
CA LEU A 376 8.69 -15.64 -1.54
C LEU A 376 9.00 -17.15 -1.71
N GLY A 377 10.27 -17.53 -1.76
CA GLY A 377 10.70 -18.93 -1.87
C GLY A 377 10.38 -19.79 -0.64
N HIS A 378 10.19 -19.18 0.54
CA HIS A 378 9.69 -19.87 1.73
C HIS A 378 8.16 -20.01 1.71
N ARG A 379 7.45 -19.03 1.14
CA ARG A 379 5.97 -19.04 1.06
C ARG A 379 5.45 -19.93 -0.07
N ILE A 380 6.17 -20.03 -1.18
CA ILE A 380 5.72 -20.74 -2.37
C ILE A 380 6.59 -21.96 -2.63
N PRO A 381 6.00 -23.17 -2.66
CA PRO A 381 6.73 -24.38 -2.98
C PRO A 381 7.42 -24.28 -4.33
N ARG A 382 8.66 -24.78 -4.41
CA ARG A 382 9.50 -24.82 -5.61
C ARG A 382 8.72 -25.28 -6.86
N ARG A 383 7.95 -26.37 -6.72
CA ARG A 383 7.16 -26.96 -7.81
C ARG A 383 6.18 -25.96 -8.43
N VAL A 384 5.54 -25.12 -7.61
CA VAL A 384 4.56 -24.12 -8.08
C VAL A 384 5.26 -23.09 -8.95
N ILE A 385 6.45 -22.62 -8.54
CA ILE A 385 7.26 -21.66 -9.32
C ILE A 385 7.67 -22.28 -10.66
N GLU A 386 8.21 -23.51 -10.65
CA GLU A 386 8.67 -24.19 -11.86
C GLU A 386 7.53 -24.39 -12.87
N VAL A 387 6.35 -24.83 -12.40
CA VAL A 387 5.17 -25.02 -13.25
C VAL A 387 4.63 -23.69 -13.78
N THR A 388 4.54 -22.67 -12.93
CA THR A 388 3.95 -21.37 -13.30
C THR A 388 4.75 -20.64 -14.39
N TYR A 389 6.08 -20.75 -14.34
CA TYR A 389 6.96 -20.06 -15.29
C TYR A 389 7.57 -20.95 -16.37
N GLY A 390 7.45 -22.28 -16.25
CA GLY A 390 7.97 -23.24 -17.23
C GLY A 390 9.50 -23.32 -17.26
N PHE A 391 10.18 -23.06 -16.14
CA PHE A 391 11.63 -23.24 -16.02
C PHE A 391 11.97 -24.12 -14.83
N ASN A 392 13.13 -24.77 -14.88
CA ASN A 392 13.65 -25.59 -13.79
C ASN A 392 14.60 -24.77 -12.93
N ILE A 393 14.38 -24.77 -11.62
CA ILE A 393 15.31 -24.15 -10.67
C ILE A 393 16.52 -25.09 -10.52
N SER A 394 17.71 -24.58 -10.21
CA SER A 394 18.86 -25.47 -9.91
C SER A 394 18.56 -26.31 -8.67
N LYS A 395 18.90 -27.61 -8.70
CA LYS A 395 18.79 -28.45 -7.50
C LYS A 395 19.93 -28.11 -6.51
N PRO A 396 19.72 -28.32 -5.20
CA PRO A 396 20.79 -28.22 -4.20
C PRO A 396 22.01 -29.05 -4.61
N LYS A 397 23.21 -28.60 -4.23
CA LYS A 397 24.46 -29.30 -4.56
C LYS A 397 24.57 -30.62 -3.78
N GLU A 398 25.37 -31.55 -4.28
CA GLU A 398 25.69 -32.80 -3.56
C GLU A 398 26.31 -32.47 -2.19
N GLY A 399 25.60 -32.82 -1.11
CA GLY A 399 25.97 -32.51 0.28
C GLY A 399 25.06 -31.49 0.98
N GLU A 400 24.18 -30.79 0.26
CA GLU A 400 23.14 -29.94 0.85
C GLU A 400 21.84 -30.72 1.07
N ASN A 401 20.97 -30.24 1.97
CA ASN A 401 19.66 -30.85 2.19
C ASN A 401 18.83 -30.80 0.88
N PRO A 402 18.38 -31.96 0.33
CA PRO A 402 17.58 -32.01 -0.90
C PRO A 402 16.27 -31.23 -0.81
N ASP A 403 15.68 -31.16 0.38
CA ASP A 403 14.38 -30.53 0.64
C ASP A 403 14.50 -29.05 1.01
N ARG A 404 15.70 -28.46 0.90
CA ARG A 404 15.87 -27.03 1.21
C ARG A 404 15.06 -26.16 0.26
N VAL A 405 14.58 -25.04 0.81
CA VAL A 405 13.97 -23.98 0.00
C VAL A 405 14.97 -23.42 -1.03
N PRO A 406 14.50 -23.09 -2.25
CA PRO A 406 15.35 -22.47 -3.26
C PRO A 406 15.76 -21.06 -2.83
N THR A 407 17.02 -20.71 -3.04
CA THR A 407 17.53 -19.37 -2.76
C THR A 407 17.05 -18.38 -3.82
N ALA A 408 17.00 -17.08 -3.48
CA ALA A 408 16.68 -16.03 -4.43
C ALA A 408 17.60 -16.05 -5.65
N ALA A 409 18.90 -16.30 -5.47
CA ALA A 409 19.83 -16.37 -6.59
C ALA A 409 19.47 -17.49 -7.59
N GLU A 410 19.05 -18.66 -7.10
CA GLU A 410 18.65 -19.80 -7.94
C GLU A 410 17.36 -19.52 -8.71
N ILE A 411 16.34 -18.98 -8.02
CA ILE A 411 15.06 -18.61 -8.65
C ILE A 411 15.29 -17.54 -9.72
N LEU A 412 16.00 -16.47 -9.36
CA LEU A 412 16.17 -15.31 -10.23
C LEU A 412 17.05 -15.60 -11.44
N SER A 413 18.13 -16.35 -11.25
CA SER A 413 19.03 -16.73 -12.35
C SER A 413 18.31 -17.67 -13.32
N ALA A 414 17.56 -18.66 -12.82
CA ALA A 414 16.80 -19.57 -13.68
C ALA A 414 15.73 -18.82 -14.49
N HIS A 415 14.97 -17.93 -13.85
CA HIS A 415 13.98 -17.10 -14.55
C HIS A 415 14.66 -16.16 -15.56
N ALA A 416 15.74 -15.48 -15.18
CA ALA A 416 16.47 -14.57 -16.05
C ALA A 416 17.03 -15.29 -17.30
N LEU A 417 17.60 -16.48 -17.13
CA LEU A 417 18.08 -17.31 -18.23
C LEU A 417 16.93 -17.74 -19.16
N SER A 418 15.81 -18.21 -18.60
CA SER A 418 14.64 -18.63 -19.40
C SER A 418 14.05 -17.48 -20.24
N ARG A 419 14.15 -16.24 -19.74
CA ARG A 419 13.65 -15.03 -20.40
C ARG A 419 14.70 -14.31 -21.26
N GLY A 420 15.96 -14.75 -21.24
CA GLY A 420 17.07 -14.05 -21.90
C GLY A 420 17.42 -12.69 -21.28
N PHE A 421 17.12 -12.47 -20.00
CA PHE A 421 17.48 -11.24 -19.30
C PHE A 421 18.96 -11.29 -18.90
N MET A 422 19.78 -10.54 -19.64
CA MET A 422 21.23 -10.46 -19.44
C MET A 422 21.66 -9.04 -19.17
N THR A 423 22.66 -8.90 -18.29
CA THR A 423 23.42 -7.66 -18.09
C THR A 423 24.37 -7.41 -19.25
N THR A 424 24.94 -6.21 -19.32
CA THR A 424 25.97 -5.84 -20.30
C THR A 424 27.20 -6.76 -20.28
N HIS A 425 27.47 -7.41 -19.13
CA HIS A 425 28.57 -8.34 -18.93
C HIS A 425 28.19 -9.80 -19.20
N GLY A 426 27.01 -10.07 -19.75
CA GLY A 426 26.55 -11.42 -20.08
C GLY A 426 26.14 -12.28 -18.87
N GLN A 427 26.02 -11.69 -17.69
CA GLN A 427 25.48 -12.36 -16.50
C GLN A 427 23.95 -12.21 -16.44
N PRO A 428 23.19 -13.17 -15.90
CA PRO A 428 21.75 -13.05 -15.73
C PRO A 428 21.35 -11.82 -14.92
N ASP A 429 20.36 -11.05 -15.40
CA ASP A 429 19.87 -9.85 -14.71
C ASP A 429 18.83 -10.20 -13.64
N ASN A 430 19.33 -10.47 -12.43
CA ASN A 430 18.53 -10.82 -11.27
C ASN A 430 17.61 -9.67 -10.81
N SER A 431 18.03 -8.41 -10.95
CA SER A 431 17.25 -7.26 -10.52
C SER A 431 16.00 -7.08 -11.39
N ARG A 432 16.14 -7.20 -12.71
CA ARG A 432 15.01 -7.17 -13.65
C ARG A 432 14.08 -8.36 -13.44
N SER A 433 14.66 -9.55 -13.28
CA SER A 433 13.93 -10.78 -12.99
C SER A 433 13.07 -10.68 -11.73
N ALA A 434 13.63 -10.14 -10.64
CA ALA A 434 12.95 -10.00 -9.36
C ALA A 434 11.73 -9.08 -9.45
N ARG A 435 11.84 -7.93 -10.14
CA ARG A 435 10.69 -7.01 -10.30
C ARG A 435 9.52 -7.67 -11.02
N VAL A 436 9.79 -8.53 -12.01
CA VAL A 436 8.73 -9.25 -12.74
C VAL A 436 8.06 -10.28 -11.81
N ILE A 437 8.84 -11.13 -11.15
CA ILE A 437 8.31 -12.18 -10.27
C ILE A 437 7.51 -11.57 -9.10
N LEU A 438 8.02 -10.50 -8.48
CA LEU A 438 7.34 -9.84 -7.35
C LEU A 438 6.06 -9.15 -7.79
N LYS A 439 6.01 -8.57 -9.01
CA LYS A 439 4.77 -8.04 -9.58
C LYS A 439 3.75 -9.14 -9.84
N ASP A 440 4.20 -10.27 -10.40
CA ASP A 440 3.36 -11.45 -10.62
C ASP A 440 2.78 -11.99 -9.29
N TYR A 441 3.56 -11.95 -8.20
CA TYR A 441 3.08 -12.26 -6.84
C TYR A 441 2.02 -11.28 -6.34
N VAL A 442 2.28 -9.97 -6.40
CA VAL A 442 1.31 -8.95 -5.96
C VAL A 442 0.01 -9.02 -6.76
N ASN A 443 0.08 -9.32 -8.06
CA ASN A 443 -1.06 -9.48 -8.95
C ASN A 443 -1.82 -10.81 -8.78
N GLY A 444 -1.34 -11.73 -7.94
CA GLY A 444 -2.02 -12.99 -7.64
C GLY A 444 -1.73 -14.14 -8.61
N LYS A 445 -0.81 -13.99 -9.58
CA LYS A 445 -0.38 -15.10 -10.44
C LYS A 445 0.39 -16.15 -9.65
N LEU A 446 1.18 -15.70 -8.68
CA LEU A 446 1.74 -16.55 -7.64
C LEU A 446 0.92 -16.32 -6.37
N LEU A 447 -0.01 -17.23 -6.11
CA LEU A 447 -0.97 -17.09 -5.01
C LEU A 447 -0.38 -17.64 -3.71
N CYS A 448 -0.48 -16.83 -2.65
CA CYS A 448 -0.24 -17.22 -1.27
C CYS A 448 -1.16 -16.35 -0.38
N SER A 449 -1.82 -17.00 0.57
CA SER A 449 -2.73 -16.38 1.53
C SER A 449 -2.31 -16.75 2.94
N VAL A 450 -2.50 -15.83 3.88
CA VAL A 450 -2.21 -16.02 5.30
C VAL A 450 -3.44 -16.65 5.96
N PRO A 451 -3.28 -17.66 6.84
CA PRO A 451 -4.39 -18.22 7.62
C PRO A 451 -4.86 -17.24 8.71
N PRO A 452 -6.14 -17.28 9.12
CA PRO A 452 -6.57 -16.58 10.31
C PRO A 452 -5.88 -17.14 11.58
N PRO A 453 -5.73 -16.33 12.64
CA PRO A 453 -5.17 -16.79 13.91
C PRO A 453 -5.85 -18.06 14.43
N GLY A 454 -5.04 -19.07 14.79
CA GLY A 454 -5.54 -20.37 15.29
C GLY A 454 -5.70 -21.46 14.23
N VAL A 455 -5.53 -21.14 12.94
CA VAL A 455 -5.49 -22.14 11.86
C VAL A 455 -4.04 -22.45 11.49
N SER A 456 -3.72 -23.75 11.32
CA SER A 456 -2.37 -24.18 10.94
C SER A 456 -2.05 -23.76 9.51
N GLY A 457 -0.92 -23.08 9.32
CA GLY A 457 -0.47 -22.63 7.99
C GLY A 457 -0.01 -23.76 7.06
N GLU A 458 0.23 -24.98 7.56
CA GLU A 458 0.59 -26.12 6.71
C GLU A 458 -0.63 -26.75 6.00
N GLU A 459 -1.83 -26.57 6.57
CA GLU A 459 -3.09 -27.11 6.04
C GLU A 459 -3.91 -26.08 5.22
N TYR A 460 -3.46 -24.82 5.23
CA TYR A 460 -4.14 -23.65 4.65
C TYR A 460 -3.59 -23.27 3.27
#